data_AF-A0A9N9PM42-F1
#
_entry.id   AF-A0A9N9PM42-F1
#
_cell.length_a   1.000
_cell.length_b   1.000
_cell.length_c   1.000
_cell.angle_alpha   90.00
_cell.angle_beta   90.00
_cell.angle_gamma   90.00
#
_symmetry.space_group_name_H-M   'P 1'
#
loop_
_entity.id
_entity.type
_entity.pdbx_description
1 polymer ?
#
loop_
_entity_poly.entity_id
_entity_poly.type
_entity_poly.pdbx_seq_one_letter_code
_entity_poly.pdbx_strand_id
1 'polypeptide(L)'
;SHKRQRKAMSPIFSFAIIKEMTPTFVQAGHNLNAIWMKEIGNKRDERITISNTISEITMDIIGLVGKKLPTHDNNRFYDAVNTINNISEKLLADQKNSSVQGTDLLSLLVKANYQLPVNEQLTHRELVSSVMTFLMAGHDTSTVVLTWALYLLAKNPDIQD
;
A
#
# COMPACT_ATOMS: atom_id res chain seq x y z
N SER A 1 10.82 20.88 4.64
CA SER A 1 9.85 21.73 3.93
C SER A 1 8.95 20.86 3.06
N HIS A 2 7.64 21.10 3.05
CA HIS A 2 6.66 20.35 2.25
C HIS A 2 7.03 20.29 0.75
N LYS A 3 7.61 21.37 0.21
CA LYS A 3 8.09 21.43 -1.18
C LYS A 3 9.15 20.36 -1.50
N ARG A 4 10.06 20.11 -0.54
CA ARG A 4 11.14 19.12 -0.67
C ARG A 4 10.59 17.69 -0.65
N GLN A 5 9.73 17.39 0.31
CA GLN A 5 9.06 16.09 0.41
C GLN A 5 8.26 15.79 -0.86
N ARG A 6 7.49 16.76 -1.35
CA ARG A 6 6.74 16.62 -2.60
C ARG A 6 7.66 16.32 -3.80
N LYS A 7 8.82 16.96 -3.88
CA LYS A 7 9.79 16.74 -4.97
C LYS A 7 10.34 15.31 -4.96
N ALA A 8 10.65 14.76 -3.79
CA ALA A 8 11.10 13.37 -3.63
C ALA A 8 9.99 12.34 -3.88
N MET A 9 8.75 12.65 -3.47
CA MET A 9 7.60 11.72 -3.51
C MET A 9 6.81 11.76 -4.83
N SER A 10 6.78 12.88 -5.56
CA SER A 10 5.94 12.97 -6.76
C SER A 10 6.28 11.93 -7.86
N PRO A 11 7.56 11.57 -8.10
CA PRO A 11 7.90 10.61 -9.16
C PRO A 11 7.31 9.22 -8.92
N ILE A 12 7.27 8.76 -7.66
CA ILE A 12 6.77 7.42 -7.28
C ILE A 12 5.25 7.26 -7.46
N PHE A 13 4.51 8.36 -7.66
CA PHE A 13 3.07 8.34 -7.99
C PHE A 13 2.79 8.70 -9.45
N SER A 14 3.80 8.59 -10.31
CA SER A 14 3.58 8.72 -11.75
C SER A 14 2.71 7.57 -12.26
N PHE A 15 1.94 7.85 -13.32
CA PHE A 15 1.10 6.85 -13.97
C PHE A 15 1.86 5.57 -14.36
N ALA A 16 3.11 5.71 -14.80
CA ALA A 16 3.97 4.57 -15.17
C ALA A 16 4.19 3.62 -13.99
N ILE A 17 4.54 4.16 -12.81
CA ILE A 17 4.80 3.35 -11.60
C ILE A 17 3.50 2.77 -11.06
N ILE A 18 2.41 3.54 -11.05
CA ILE A 18 1.10 3.02 -10.62
C ILE A 18 0.66 1.86 -11.53
N LYS A 19 0.91 1.96 -12.84
CA LYS A 19 0.62 0.88 -13.78
C LYS A 19 1.44 -0.39 -13.47
N GLU A 20 2.69 -0.26 -13.05
CA GLU A 20 3.51 -1.41 -12.62
C GLU A 20 2.95 -2.10 -11.37
N MET A 21 2.20 -1.38 -10.51
CA MET A 21 1.56 -1.93 -9.31
C MET A 21 0.25 -2.69 -9.60
N THR A 22 -0.27 -2.62 -10.84
CA THR A 22 -1.54 -3.27 -11.24
C THR A 22 -1.64 -4.75 -10.85
N PRO A 23 -0.60 -5.60 -11.04
CA PRO A 23 -0.67 -7.01 -10.66
C PRO A 23 -0.93 -7.20 -9.16
N THR A 24 -0.40 -6.33 -8.30
CA THR A 24 -0.64 -6.38 -6.85
C THR A 24 -2.09 -6.08 -6.52
N PHE A 25 -2.70 -5.08 -7.17
CA PHE A 25 -4.11 -4.76 -6.98
C PHE A 25 -5.03 -5.90 -7.46
N VAL A 26 -4.69 -6.52 -8.60
CA VAL A 26 -5.43 -7.68 -9.12
C VAL A 26 -5.34 -8.87 -8.16
N GLN A 27 -4.15 -9.15 -7.64
CA GLN A 27 -3.95 -10.23 -6.66
C GLN A 27 -4.76 -10.00 -5.39
N ALA A 28 -4.82 -8.76 -4.91
CA ALA A 28 -5.65 -8.41 -3.76
C ALA A 28 -7.14 -8.62 -4.03
N GLY A 29 -7.61 -8.29 -5.24
CA GLY A 29 -8.98 -8.58 -5.68
C GLY A 29 -9.30 -10.08 -5.71
N HIS A 30 -8.36 -10.91 -6.18
CA HIS A 30 -8.50 -12.37 -6.14
C HIS A 30 -8.57 -12.90 -4.70
N ASN A 31 -7.76 -12.37 -3.80
CA ASN A 31 -7.80 -12.73 -2.38
C ASN A 31 -9.15 -12.35 -1.74
N LEU A 32 -9.68 -11.16 -2.07
CA LEU A 32 -11.00 -10.72 -1.61
C LEU A 32 -12.08 -11.69 -2.02
N ASN A 33 -12.10 -12.03 -3.30
CA ASN A 33 -13.07 -12.95 -3.85
C ASN A 33 -12.97 -14.33 -3.18
N ALA A 34 -11.76 -14.83 -2.96
CA ALA A 34 -11.55 -16.10 -2.28
C ALA A 34 -12.09 -16.09 -0.83
N ILE A 35 -11.90 -14.99 -0.09
CA ILE A 35 -12.42 -14.84 1.27
C ILE A 35 -13.95 -14.83 1.26
N TRP A 36 -14.57 -14.00 0.42
CA TRP A 36 -16.02 -13.92 0.34
C TRP A 36 -16.67 -15.21 -0.15
N MET A 37 -16.12 -15.86 -1.17
CA MET A 37 -16.63 -17.14 -1.66
C MET A 37 -16.55 -18.24 -0.58
N LYS A 38 -15.52 -18.19 0.29
CA LYS A 38 -15.42 -19.08 1.45
C LYS A 38 -16.45 -18.76 2.52
N GLU A 39 -16.71 -17.48 2.79
CA GLU A 39 -17.71 -17.06 3.79
C GLU A 39 -19.14 -17.34 3.36
N ILE A 40 -19.49 -17.11 2.08
CA ILE A 40 -20.82 -17.39 1.52
C ILE A 40 -21.08 -18.90 1.47
N GLY A 41 -20.04 -19.70 1.20
CA GLY A 41 -20.14 -21.15 1.09
C GLY A 41 -21.25 -21.60 0.14
N ASN A 42 -22.00 -22.63 0.53
CA ASN A 42 -23.16 -23.15 -0.22
C ASN A 42 -24.52 -22.69 0.33
N LYS A 43 -24.55 -21.63 1.16
CA LYS A 43 -25.79 -21.19 1.81
C LYS A 43 -26.55 -20.24 0.90
N ARG A 44 -27.88 -20.43 0.81
CA ARG A 44 -28.76 -19.64 -0.08
C ARG A 44 -28.95 -18.20 0.37
N ASP A 45 -28.94 -17.93 1.68
CA ASP A 45 -29.11 -16.61 2.26
C ASP A 45 -28.09 -16.41 3.40
N GLU A 46 -26.92 -15.86 3.06
CA GLU A 46 -25.88 -15.53 4.04
C GLU A 46 -25.58 -14.03 4.00
N ARG A 47 -25.47 -13.40 5.17
CA ARG A 47 -25.10 -11.99 5.30
C ARG A 47 -23.63 -11.92 5.64
N ILE A 48 -22.84 -11.27 4.77
CA ILE A 48 -21.43 -11.02 4.99
C ILE A 48 -21.20 -9.61 5.50
N THR A 49 -20.23 -9.43 6.40
CA THR A 49 -19.80 -8.11 6.87
C THR A 49 -18.61 -7.65 6.05
N ILE A 50 -18.86 -6.79 5.06
CA ILE A 50 -17.82 -6.39 4.10
C ILE A 50 -16.77 -5.43 4.67
N SER A 51 -17.12 -4.60 5.65
CA SER A 51 -16.25 -3.50 6.11
C SER A 51 -14.91 -3.99 6.69
N ASN A 52 -14.94 -5.11 7.44
CA ASN A 52 -13.73 -5.68 8.03
C ASN A 52 -12.82 -6.26 6.93
N THR A 53 -13.37 -7.05 6.01
CA THR A 53 -12.59 -7.66 4.91
C THR A 53 -12.01 -6.61 3.97
N ILE A 54 -12.74 -5.53 3.68
CA ILE A 54 -12.24 -4.43 2.84
C ILE A 54 -11.07 -3.71 3.53
N SER A 55 -11.16 -3.48 4.84
CA SER A 55 -10.05 -2.89 5.60
C SER A 55 -8.81 -3.79 5.59
N GLU A 56 -8.99 -5.10 5.81
CA GLU A 56 -7.89 -6.07 5.76
C GLU A 56 -7.19 -6.08 4.39
N ILE A 57 -7.95 -6.04 3.31
CA ILE A 57 -7.38 -6.08 1.96
C ILE A 57 -6.75 -4.76 1.57
N THR A 58 -7.31 -3.65 2.00
CA THR A 58 -6.68 -2.36 1.77
C THR A 58 -5.32 -2.31 2.49
N MET A 59 -5.23 -2.84 3.72
CA MET A 59 -3.96 -3.03 4.42
C MET A 59 -3.01 -3.99 3.68
N ASP A 60 -3.51 -5.09 3.14
CA ASP A 60 -2.68 -6.04 2.39
C ASP A 60 -2.12 -5.42 1.10
N ILE A 61 -2.93 -4.66 0.35
CA ILE A 61 -2.47 -3.93 -0.83
C ILE A 61 -1.32 -3.00 -0.46
N ILE A 62 -1.51 -2.23 0.61
CA ILE A 62 -0.52 -1.29 1.14
C ILE A 62 0.74 -2.02 1.61
N GLY A 63 0.57 -3.16 2.29
CA GLY A 63 1.66 -4.02 2.74
C GLY A 63 2.46 -4.66 1.60
N LEU A 64 1.79 -5.07 0.52
CA LEU A 64 2.40 -5.70 -0.64
C LEU A 64 3.09 -4.68 -1.56
N VAL A 65 2.46 -3.51 -1.78
CA VAL A 65 3.05 -2.40 -2.55
C VAL A 65 4.25 -1.79 -1.83
N GLY A 66 4.21 -1.75 -0.50
CA GLY A 66 5.31 -1.32 0.36
C GLY A 66 6.45 -2.33 0.54
N LYS A 67 6.28 -3.58 0.05
CA LYS A 67 7.11 -4.80 0.23
C LYS A 67 6.70 -5.67 1.42
N LYS A 68 5.97 -6.76 1.15
CA LYS A 68 5.60 -7.90 2.05
C LYS A 68 5.61 -7.53 3.55
N LEU A 69 4.92 -6.46 3.92
CA LEU A 69 4.82 -6.06 5.32
C LEU A 69 3.98 -7.10 6.07
N PRO A 70 4.29 -7.39 7.35
CA PRO A 70 3.47 -8.30 8.15
C PRO A 70 2.09 -7.68 8.38
N THR A 71 1.05 -8.32 7.84
CA THR A 71 -0.32 -7.81 7.83
C THR A 71 -1.29 -8.66 8.64
N HIS A 72 -0.89 -9.54 9.56
CA HIS A 72 -1.82 -10.50 10.19
C HIS A 72 -1.77 -10.64 11.73
N ASP A 73 -1.29 -9.63 12.49
CA ASP A 73 -1.21 -9.72 13.97
C ASP A 73 -1.51 -8.40 14.72
N ASN A 74 -1.85 -8.45 16.01
CA ASN A 74 -2.24 -7.31 16.86
C ASN A 74 -1.16 -6.21 16.99
N ASN A 75 0.11 -6.52 16.72
CA ASN A 75 1.22 -5.56 16.69
C ASN A 75 1.56 -5.01 15.28
N ARG A 76 0.67 -5.25 14.29
CA ARG A 76 0.70 -4.81 12.88
C ARG A 76 1.42 -3.48 12.62
N PHE A 77 1.08 -2.42 13.36
CA PHE A 77 1.66 -1.10 13.14
C PHE A 77 3.15 -1.05 13.50
N TYR A 78 3.51 -1.54 14.69
CA TYR A 78 4.89 -1.54 15.16
C TYR A 78 5.76 -2.50 14.33
N ASP A 79 5.23 -3.65 13.93
CA ASP A 79 5.93 -4.61 13.09
C ASP A 79 6.16 -4.08 11.67
N ALA A 80 5.17 -3.36 11.12
CA ALA A 80 5.34 -2.63 9.87
C ALA A 80 6.41 -1.54 10.00
N VAL A 81 6.41 -0.74 11.09
CA VAL A 81 7.43 0.29 11.34
C VAL A 81 8.83 -0.34 11.38
N ASN A 82 8.99 -1.41 12.15
CA ASN A 82 10.26 -2.10 12.30
C ASN A 82 10.72 -2.72 10.97
N THR A 83 9.78 -3.28 10.20
CA THR A 83 10.09 -3.86 8.89
C THR A 83 10.53 -2.78 7.90
N ILE A 84 9.84 -1.64 7.83
CA ILE A 84 10.24 -0.51 6.96
C ILE A 84 11.60 0.04 7.40
N ASN A 85 11.86 0.20 8.70
CA ASN A 85 13.18 0.61 9.20
C ASN A 85 14.27 -0.36 8.75
N ASN A 86 14.11 -1.66 9.00
CA ASN A 86 15.09 -2.68 8.63
C ASN A 86 15.34 -2.74 7.11
N ILE A 87 14.27 -2.63 6.30
CA ILE A 87 14.39 -2.64 4.84
C ILE A 87 15.05 -1.37 4.35
N SER A 88 14.66 -0.21 4.87
CA SER A 88 15.24 1.07 4.44
C SER A 88 16.71 1.18 4.82
N GLU A 89 17.14 0.68 5.98
CA GLU A 89 18.56 0.59 6.34
C GLU A 89 19.34 -0.27 5.33
N LYS A 90 18.81 -1.45 4.98
CA LYS A 90 19.41 -2.32 3.96
C LYS A 90 19.50 -1.64 2.60
N LEU A 91 18.41 -1.02 2.14
CA LEU A 91 18.37 -0.31 0.86
C LEU A 91 19.35 0.85 0.82
N LEU A 92 19.50 1.61 1.91
CA LEU A 92 20.49 2.70 1.98
C LEU A 92 21.93 2.17 1.97
N ALA A 93 22.20 1.03 2.62
CA ALA A 93 23.49 0.37 2.58
C ALA A 93 23.81 -0.17 1.18
N ASP A 94 22.85 -0.84 0.55
CA ASP A 94 22.97 -1.39 -0.81
C ASP A 94 23.11 -0.29 -1.87
N GLN A 95 22.52 0.88 -1.63
CA GLN A 95 22.64 2.04 -2.52
C GLN A 95 24.04 2.66 -2.48
N LYS A 96 24.73 2.66 -1.34
CA LYS A 96 26.17 3.03 -1.30
C LYS A 96 27.02 2.13 -2.20
N ASN A 97 26.57 0.90 -2.41
CA ASN A 97 27.21 -0.08 -3.29
C ASN A 97 26.57 -0.13 -4.70
N SER A 98 25.70 0.84 -5.06
CA SER A 98 24.98 0.91 -6.35
C SER A 98 24.14 -0.32 -6.72
N SER A 99 23.61 -1.06 -5.73
CA SER A 99 22.96 -2.37 -5.94
C SER A 99 21.44 -2.39 -5.73
N VAL A 100 20.76 -1.24 -5.65
CA VAL A 100 19.30 -1.25 -5.37
C VAL A 100 18.50 -1.70 -6.59
N GLN A 101 18.05 -2.96 -6.58
CA GLN A 101 17.28 -3.57 -7.69
C GLN A 101 15.75 -3.54 -7.49
N GLY A 102 15.23 -3.15 -6.32
CA GLY A 102 13.78 -3.22 -6.04
C GLY A 102 12.92 -2.26 -6.86
N THR A 103 11.70 -2.70 -7.19
CA THR A 103 10.61 -1.93 -7.83
C THR A 103 9.47 -1.61 -6.86
N ASP A 104 9.61 -1.97 -5.58
CA ASP A 104 8.64 -1.61 -4.54
C ASP A 104 8.70 -0.11 -4.19
N LEU A 105 7.64 0.39 -3.57
CA LEU A 105 7.48 1.81 -3.26
C LEU A 105 8.67 2.40 -2.50
N LEU A 106 9.20 1.66 -1.52
CA LEU A 106 10.32 2.10 -0.70
C LEU A 106 11.63 2.12 -1.50
N SER A 107 11.90 1.09 -2.30
CA SER A 107 13.04 1.05 -3.22
C SER A 107 12.99 2.19 -4.24
N LEU A 108 11.82 2.47 -4.80
CA LEU A 108 11.61 3.58 -5.75
C LEU A 108 11.80 4.95 -5.07
N LEU A 109 11.32 5.11 -3.83
CA LEU A 109 11.49 6.35 -3.08
C LEU A 109 12.97 6.60 -2.75
N VAL A 110 13.71 5.58 -2.32
CA VAL A 110 15.16 5.70 -2.09
C VAL A 110 15.86 6.07 -3.39
N LYS A 111 15.57 5.39 -4.52
CA LYS A 111 16.12 5.75 -5.83
C LYS A 111 15.85 7.20 -6.21
N ALA A 112 14.60 7.65 -6.11
CA ALA A 112 14.19 9.01 -6.42
C ALA A 112 14.86 10.05 -5.52
N ASN A 113 15.02 9.75 -4.23
CA ASN A 113 15.65 10.65 -3.27
C ASN A 113 17.13 10.92 -3.60
N TYR A 114 17.88 9.88 -3.99
CA TYR A 114 19.30 10.04 -4.32
C TYR A 114 19.56 10.77 -5.64
N GLN A 115 18.57 10.86 -6.52
CA GLN A 115 18.66 11.67 -7.74
C GLN A 115 18.54 13.17 -7.45
N LEU A 116 18.11 13.55 -6.24
CA LEU A 116 18.02 14.95 -5.83
C LEU A 116 19.40 15.51 -5.41
N PRO A 117 19.62 16.83 -5.56
CA PRO A 117 20.77 17.52 -4.97
C PRO A 117 20.89 17.22 -3.48
N VAL A 118 22.12 17.08 -2.95
CA VAL A 118 22.40 16.66 -1.56
C VAL A 118 21.64 17.50 -0.53
N ASN A 119 21.50 18.80 -0.75
CA ASN A 119 20.77 19.73 0.12
C ASN A 119 19.22 19.55 0.08
N GLU A 120 18.71 18.81 -0.90
CA GLU A 120 17.29 18.52 -1.11
C GLU A 120 16.92 17.07 -0.81
N GLN A 121 17.89 16.20 -0.51
CA GLN A 121 17.61 14.82 -0.13
C GLN A 121 16.90 14.76 1.22
N LEU A 122 15.95 13.84 1.33
CA LEU A 122 15.32 13.45 2.57
C LEU A 122 16.28 12.58 3.38
N THR A 123 16.29 12.79 4.69
CA THR A 123 16.98 11.92 5.63
C THR A 123 16.31 10.54 5.69
N HIS A 124 17.03 9.53 6.19
CA HIS A 124 16.48 8.19 6.41
C HIS A 124 15.15 8.21 7.18
N ARG A 125 15.12 8.94 8.30
CA ARG A 125 13.91 9.08 9.13
C ARG A 125 12.75 9.72 8.35
N GLU A 126 13.05 10.72 7.51
CA GLU A 126 12.03 11.35 6.65
C GLU A 126 11.51 10.40 5.58
N LEU A 127 12.37 9.56 4.99
CA LEU A 127 11.96 8.55 4.01
C LEU A 127 11.00 7.53 4.63
N VAL A 128 11.39 6.92 5.75
CA VAL A 128 10.55 5.97 6.50
C VAL A 128 9.22 6.62 6.88
N SER A 129 9.27 7.81 7.47
CA SER A 129 8.07 8.53 7.90
C SER A 129 7.15 8.88 6.72
N SER A 130 7.72 9.23 5.56
CA SER A 130 6.93 9.55 4.36
C SER A 130 6.23 8.33 3.78
N VAL A 131 6.93 7.18 3.72
CA VAL A 131 6.31 5.91 3.32
C VAL A 131 5.18 5.55 4.27
N MET A 132 5.44 5.59 5.58
CA MET A 132 4.40 5.27 6.57
C MET A 132 3.18 6.18 6.50
N THR A 133 3.41 7.48 6.34
CA THR A 133 2.32 8.46 6.21
C THR A 133 1.46 8.14 4.99
N PHE A 134 2.09 7.84 3.85
CA PHE A 134 1.36 7.49 2.64
C PHE A 134 0.57 6.19 2.80
N LEU A 135 1.21 5.15 3.34
CA LEU A 135 0.58 3.85 3.58
C LEU A 135 -0.66 4.01 4.48
N MET A 136 -0.55 4.72 5.59
CA MET A 136 -1.69 4.93 6.50
C MET A 136 -2.79 5.81 5.89
N ALA A 137 -2.42 6.90 5.21
CA ALA A 137 -3.40 7.80 4.60
C ALA A 137 -4.19 7.14 3.47
N GLY A 138 -3.55 6.26 2.68
CA GLY A 138 -4.19 5.50 1.62
C GLY A 138 -5.15 4.42 2.14
N HIS A 139 -4.88 3.87 3.32
CA HIS A 139 -5.68 2.79 3.91
C HIS A 139 -7.10 3.22 4.26
N ASP A 140 -7.22 4.21 5.14
CA ASP A 140 -8.52 4.57 5.72
C ASP A 140 -9.44 5.14 4.64
N THR A 141 -8.89 5.97 3.75
CA THR A 141 -9.65 6.61 2.67
C THR A 141 -10.16 5.60 1.64
N SER A 142 -9.30 4.67 1.18
CA SER A 142 -9.69 3.66 0.19
C SER A 142 -10.70 2.66 0.77
N THR A 143 -10.54 2.27 2.04
CA THR A 143 -11.50 1.40 2.75
C THR A 143 -12.88 2.02 2.78
N VAL A 144 -12.97 3.31 3.14
CA VAL A 144 -14.24 4.04 3.18
C VAL A 144 -14.85 4.12 1.78
N VAL A 145 -14.07 4.50 0.77
CA VAL A 145 -14.55 4.61 -0.62
C VAL A 145 -15.10 3.28 -1.14
N LEU A 146 -14.37 2.18 -0.96
CA LEU A 146 -14.79 0.85 -1.40
C LEU A 146 -16.04 0.37 -0.67
N THR A 147 -16.12 0.61 0.64
CA THR A 147 -17.30 0.26 1.45
C THR A 147 -18.54 0.99 0.97
N TRP A 148 -18.44 2.30 0.72
CA TRP A 148 -19.55 3.07 0.18
C TRP A 148 -19.91 2.68 -1.26
N ALA A 149 -18.91 2.43 -2.11
CA ALA A 149 -19.15 1.98 -3.48
C ALA A 149 -19.95 0.67 -3.51
N LEU A 150 -19.55 -0.33 -2.72
CA LEU A 150 -20.26 -1.60 -2.64
C LEU A 150 -21.64 -1.46 -2.01
N TYR A 151 -21.77 -0.61 -0.98
CA TYR A 151 -23.07 -0.31 -0.39
C TYR A 151 -24.04 0.31 -1.42
N LEU A 152 -23.56 1.28 -2.21
CA LEU A 152 -24.36 1.93 -3.24
C LEU A 152 -24.72 0.98 -4.37
N LEU A 153 -23.79 0.13 -4.83
CA LEU A 153 -24.08 -0.90 -5.84
C LEU A 153 -25.15 -1.88 -5.35
N ALA A 154 -25.02 -2.39 -4.13
CA ALA A 154 -26.02 -3.30 -3.55
C ALA A 154 -27.40 -2.66 -3.35
N LYS A 155 -27.49 -1.32 -3.26
CA LYS A 155 -28.74 -0.57 -3.13
C LYS A 155 -29.37 -0.19 -4.47
N ASN A 156 -28.61 -0.22 -5.57
CA ASN A 156 -29.05 0.18 -6.90
C ASN A 156 -28.74 -0.96 -7.90
N PRO A 157 -29.52 -2.05 -7.91
CA PRO A 157 -29.27 -3.21 -8.78
C PRO A 157 -29.24 -2.86 -10.27
N ASP A 158 -29.98 -1.83 -10.68
CA ASP A 158 -30.03 -1.30 -12.05
C ASP A 158 -28.68 -0.73 -12.55
N ILE A 159 -27.78 -0.36 -11.63
CA ILE A 159 -26.41 0.11 -11.95
C ILE A 159 -25.40 -1.05 -11.86
N GLN A 160 -25.72 -2.10 -11.09
CA GLN A 160 -24.84 -3.24 -10.85
C GLN A 160 -24.76 -4.18 -12.06
N ASP A 161 -25.86 -4.33 -12.80
CA ASP A 161 -26.01 -5.20 -13.98
C ASP A 161 -25.46 -4.57 -15.28
#